data_AF-A0A7G8BI54-F1
#
_entry.id   AF-A0A7G8BI54-F1
#
_cell.length_a   1.000
_cell.length_b   1.000
_cell.length_c   1.000
_cell.angle_alpha   90.00
_cell.angle_beta   90.00
_cell.angle_gamma   90.00
#
_symmetry.space_group_name_H-M   'P 1'
#
loop_
_entity.id
_entity.type
_entity.pdbx_description
1 polymer ?
#
loop_
_entity_poly.entity_id
_entity_poly.type
_entity_poly.pdbx_seq_one_letter_code
_entity_poly.pdbx_strand_id
1 'polypeptide(L)'
;MERARSNRTQARPSRAAKPDAREAHLRKITATLRGNLEKCASNPDVDPVHDVRTGTRRLQAMVESILRERDEDHSLQEPTEEWLGALKKMRRAAAPVRDLDVHRKLLQKLVKEISRNEATGATAGGGNAAMSAPPDVAEIPVVAALPANPLIEHAQHLDAWLQHARQHNAEALKKKAAKLLAKFDAEAAAFESAMKLWPRMRRRPQSAAIVALESFARLVHEMEQLDANNLHDFRKGAKKARYIAESAAEDAHAIAVGKVLKRLQDDIGDWHDWLVLAEEARTALGDKGNDIIALLDTERDHHYVLAMKTVNRLRGRLMGEWLATSQPRRRSPSLASKTTRTRTASS
;
A
#
# COMPACT_ATOMS: atom_id res chain seq x y z
N MET A 1 -51.77 -8.44 60.29
CA MET A 1 -50.36 -8.65 60.68
C MET A 1 -49.63 -9.28 59.52
N GLU A 2 -48.76 -8.48 58.92
CA GLU A 2 -48.33 -8.53 57.53
C GLU A 2 -47.00 -9.28 57.40
N ARG A 3 -46.94 -10.29 56.53
CA ARG A 3 -45.72 -11.07 56.26
C ARG A 3 -44.86 -10.33 55.24
N ALA A 4 -43.85 -9.61 55.72
CA ALA A 4 -42.83 -8.97 54.89
C ALA A 4 -41.95 -10.02 54.18
N ARG A 5 -42.07 -10.11 52.85
CA ARG A 5 -41.12 -10.82 51.97
C ARG A 5 -39.93 -9.90 51.70
N SER A 6 -38.80 -10.19 52.34
CA SER A 6 -37.52 -9.53 52.07
C SER A 6 -36.97 -10.00 50.72
N ASN A 7 -37.11 -9.15 49.69
CA ASN A 7 -36.61 -9.42 48.35
C ASN A 7 -35.16 -8.91 48.27
N ARG A 8 -34.20 -9.80 48.53
CA ARG A 8 -32.76 -9.54 48.44
C ARG A 8 -32.34 -9.58 46.98
N THR A 9 -32.40 -8.44 46.30
CA THR A 9 -31.88 -8.26 44.95
C THR A 9 -30.36 -8.43 44.96
N GLN A 10 -29.88 -9.64 44.69
CA GLN A 10 -28.46 -9.88 44.40
C GLN A 10 -28.14 -9.23 43.06
N ALA A 11 -27.37 -8.14 43.10
CA ALA A 11 -26.75 -7.54 41.94
C ALA A 11 -25.82 -8.58 41.29
N ARG A 12 -26.16 -9.01 40.07
CA ARG A 12 -25.30 -9.84 39.23
C ARG A 12 -23.99 -9.08 38.97
N PRO A 13 -22.82 -9.71 39.14
CA PRO A 13 -21.56 -9.08 38.75
C PRO A 13 -21.58 -8.83 37.24
N SER A 14 -21.37 -7.56 36.87
CA SER A 14 -21.19 -7.13 35.49
C SER A 14 -20.02 -7.91 34.90
N ARG A 15 -20.33 -8.78 33.94
CA ARG A 15 -19.36 -9.61 33.21
C ARG A 15 -18.50 -8.64 32.39
N ALA A 16 -17.29 -8.36 32.88
CA ALA A 16 -16.33 -7.50 32.20
C ALA A 16 -16.24 -7.88 30.71
N ALA A 17 -16.63 -6.96 29.84
CA ALA A 17 -16.59 -7.17 28.40
C ALA A 17 -15.13 -7.42 28.01
N LYS A 18 -14.86 -8.54 27.30
CA LYS A 18 -13.54 -8.79 26.73
C LYS A 18 -13.10 -7.56 25.93
N PRO A 19 -11.81 -7.16 25.97
CA PRO A 19 -11.29 -6.11 25.09
C PRO A 19 -11.61 -6.51 23.65
N ASP A 20 -12.21 -5.59 22.91
CA ASP A 20 -12.54 -5.80 21.50
C ASP A 20 -11.23 -6.10 20.76
N ALA A 21 -11.18 -7.20 20.01
CA ALA A 21 -9.98 -7.62 19.28
C ALA A 21 -9.47 -6.50 18.36
N ARG A 22 -10.38 -5.63 17.87
CA ARG A 22 -10.04 -4.46 17.05
C ARG A 22 -9.41 -3.32 17.84
N GLU A 23 -9.89 -3.03 19.05
CA GLU A 23 -9.27 -2.03 19.93
C GLU A 23 -7.86 -2.48 20.33
N ALA A 24 -7.68 -3.76 20.64
CA ALA A 24 -6.37 -4.35 20.91
C ALA A 24 -5.44 -4.26 19.68
N HIS A 25 -5.97 -4.54 18.48
CA HIS A 25 -5.23 -4.41 17.23
C HIS A 25 -4.82 -2.97 16.93
N LEU A 26 -5.72 -2.00 17.13
CA LEU A 26 -5.45 -0.57 16.98
C LEU A 26 -4.29 -0.15 17.89
N ARG A 27 -4.35 -0.48 19.19
CA ARG A 27 -3.27 -0.19 20.15
C ARG A 27 -1.94 -0.79 19.71
N LYS A 28 -1.94 -2.02 19.20
CA LYS A 28 -0.73 -2.69 18.70
C LYS A 28 -0.12 -1.93 17.51
N ILE A 29 -0.91 -1.55 16.52
CA ILE A 29 -0.44 -0.78 15.36
C ILE A 29 0.06 0.60 15.79
N THR A 30 -0.65 1.29 16.69
CA THR A 30 -0.24 2.58 17.24
C THR A 30 1.13 2.49 17.93
N ALA A 31 1.34 1.48 18.79
CA ALA A 31 2.61 1.27 19.48
C ALA A 31 3.75 0.93 18.51
N THR A 32 3.50 0.09 17.50
CA THR A 32 4.50 -0.23 16.47
C THR A 32 4.88 1.01 15.66
N LEU A 33 3.90 1.82 15.25
CA LEU A 33 4.16 3.06 14.53
C LEU A 33 4.94 4.06 15.37
N ARG A 34 4.61 4.20 16.66
CA ARG A 34 5.35 5.04 17.61
C ARG A 34 6.82 4.65 17.67
N GLY A 35 7.13 3.37 17.89
CA GLY A 35 8.51 2.90 17.96
C GLY A 35 9.29 3.11 16.66
N ASN A 36 8.64 2.98 15.50
CA ASN A 36 9.28 3.28 14.22
C ASN A 36 9.48 4.78 13.98
N LEU A 37 8.59 5.64 14.52
CA LEU A 37 8.79 7.09 14.51
C LEU A 37 9.96 7.50 15.42
N GLU A 38 10.12 6.85 16.58
CA GLU A 38 11.28 7.06 17.47
C GLU A 38 12.58 6.67 16.76
N LYS A 39 12.62 5.52 16.09
CA LYS A 39 13.77 5.14 15.25
C LYS A 39 14.07 6.21 14.21
N CYS A 40 13.06 6.73 13.50
CA CYS A 40 13.26 7.84 12.56
C CYS A 40 13.80 9.12 13.21
N ALA A 41 13.45 9.40 14.46
CA ALA A 41 13.95 10.55 15.20
C ALA A 41 15.41 10.39 15.66
N SER A 42 15.90 9.16 15.78
CA SER A 42 17.30 8.86 16.10
C SER A 42 18.13 8.68 14.84
N ASN A 43 17.74 7.72 14.00
CA ASN A 43 18.37 7.37 12.74
C ASN A 43 17.31 6.95 11.69
N PRO A 44 17.00 7.82 10.71
CA PRO A 44 16.02 7.54 9.66
C PRO A 44 16.60 6.57 8.60
N ASP A 45 16.80 5.32 8.98
CA ASP A 45 17.19 4.24 8.06
C ASP A 45 16.04 3.81 7.14
N VAL A 46 16.36 3.03 6.11
CA VAL A 46 15.43 2.57 5.07
C VAL A 46 14.18 1.89 5.68
N ASP A 47 14.39 0.97 6.62
CA ASP A 47 13.29 0.19 7.21
C ASP A 47 12.39 1.02 8.12
N PRO A 48 12.88 1.78 9.12
CA PRO A 48 12.04 2.70 9.90
C PRO A 48 11.25 3.69 9.05
N VAL A 49 11.87 4.27 8.01
CA VAL A 49 11.22 5.23 7.11
C VAL A 49 10.09 4.55 6.32
N HIS A 50 10.35 3.36 5.80
CA HIS A 50 9.34 2.55 5.12
C HIS A 50 8.17 2.21 6.07
N ASP A 51 8.48 1.76 7.27
CA ASP A 51 7.49 1.33 8.25
C ASP A 51 6.65 2.48 8.79
N VAL A 52 7.21 3.68 8.96
CA VAL A 52 6.43 4.87 9.31
C VAL A 52 5.41 5.18 8.21
N ARG A 53 5.79 5.11 6.93
CA ARG A 53 4.88 5.38 5.81
C ARG A 53 3.78 4.33 5.68
N THR A 54 4.13 3.05 5.79
CA THR A 54 3.15 1.96 5.68
C THR A 54 2.27 1.89 6.93
N GLY A 55 2.85 2.04 8.13
CA GLY A 55 2.16 2.03 9.42
C GLY A 55 1.13 3.15 9.56
N THR A 56 1.48 4.40 9.19
CA THR A 56 0.52 5.53 9.17
C THR A 56 -0.66 5.29 8.22
N ARG A 57 -0.44 4.67 7.05
CA ARG A 57 -1.53 4.33 6.12
C ARG A 57 -2.47 3.27 6.70
N ARG A 58 -1.91 2.22 7.32
CA ARG A 58 -2.68 1.15 7.97
C ARG A 58 -3.48 1.68 9.17
N LEU A 59 -2.86 2.52 10.00
CA LEU A 59 -3.52 3.14 11.14
C LEU A 59 -4.69 4.04 10.70
N GLN A 60 -4.49 4.88 9.67
CA GLN A 60 -5.58 5.68 9.09
C GLN A 60 -6.75 4.80 8.66
N ALA A 61 -6.50 3.70 7.97
CA ALA A 61 -7.58 2.83 7.50
C ALA A 61 -8.29 2.10 8.64
N MET A 62 -7.58 1.72 9.69
CA MET A 62 -8.18 1.15 10.89
C MET A 62 -9.12 2.17 11.57
N VAL A 63 -8.68 3.41 11.70
CA VAL A 63 -9.49 4.51 12.25
C VAL A 63 -10.72 4.77 11.38
N GLU A 64 -10.56 4.93 10.06
CA GLU A 64 -11.68 5.09 9.13
C GLU A 64 -12.66 3.91 9.17
N SER A 65 -12.15 2.69 9.34
CA SER A 65 -12.98 1.48 9.46
C SER A 65 -13.80 1.49 10.75
N ILE A 66 -13.22 1.92 11.88
CA ILE A 66 -13.93 2.04 13.16
C ILE A 66 -15.04 3.09 13.05
N LEU A 67 -14.76 4.22 12.39
CA LEU A 67 -15.70 5.31 12.24
C LEU A 67 -16.88 4.95 11.34
N ARG A 68 -16.68 4.20 10.25
CA ARG A 68 -17.78 3.78 9.36
C ARG A 68 -18.83 2.90 10.02
N GLU A 69 -18.43 2.14 11.05
CA GLU A 69 -19.34 1.25 11.78
C GLU A 69 -20.10 1.98 12.90
N ARG A 70 -19.63 3.17 13.28
CA ARG A 70 -20.25 4.04 14.28
C ARG A 70 -21.02 5.14 13.54
N ASP A 71 -22.15 5.59 14.08
CA ASP A 71 -22.95 6.62 13.41
C ASP A 71 -22.19 7.96 13.32
N GLU A 72 -22.68 8.91 12.52
CA GLU A 72 -22.11 10.26 12.38
C GLU A 72 -22.33 11.13 13.64
N ASP A 73 -21.81 10.72 14.81
CA ASP A 73 -21.71 11.61 15.96
C ASP A 73 -20.44 12.46 15.85
N HIS A 74 -20.64 13.76 16.00
CA HIS A 74 -19.64 14.80 15.84
C HIS A 74 -18.58 14.76 16.95
N SER A 75 -18.85 14.05 18.06
CA SER A 75 -17.92 13.91 19.19
C SER A 75 -16.59 13.21 18.88
N LEU A 76 -16.54 12.33 17.85
CA LEU A 76 -15.28 11.73 17.37
C LEU A 76 -14.66 12.47 16.19
N GLN A 77 -15.34 13.44 15.58
CA GLN A 77 -14.84 14.10 14.38
C GLN A 77 -13.55 14.84 14.66
N GLU A 78 -13.53 15.71 15.66
CA GLU A 78 -12.35 16.52 15.98
C GLU A 78 -11.14 15.65 16.41
N PRO A 79 -11.23 14.73 17.40
CA PRO A 79 -10.10 13.85 17.75
C PRO A 79 -9.61 12.98 16.59
N THR A 80 -10.52 12.57 15.70
CA THR A 80 -10.15 11.83 14.49
C THR A 80 -9.36 12.72 13.53
N GLU A 81 -9.87 13.90 13.21
CA GLU A 81 -9.26 14.81 12.25
C GLU A 81 -7.87 15.24 12.69
N GLU A 82 -7.70 15.54 13.98
CA GLU A 82 -6.42 15.89 14.56
C GLU A 82 -5.41 14.73 14.46
N TRP A 83 -5.83 13.51 14.82
CA TRP A 83 -4.96 12.33 14.74
C TRP A 83 -4.60 11.98 13.30
N LEU A 84 -5.58 11.95 12.38
CA LEU A 84 -5.34 11.72 10.95
C LEU A 84 -4.46 12.84 10.35
N GLY A 85 -4.61 14.06 10.83
CA GLY A 85 -3.74 15.20 10.52
C GLY A 85 -2.28 14.95 10.94
N ALA A 86 -2.05 14.42 12.14
CA ALA A 86 -0.72 14.02 12.60
C ALA A 86 -0.13 12.89 11.72
N LEU A 87 -0.89 11.84 11.41
CA LEU A 87 -0.46 10.76 10.51
C LEU A 87 -0.09 11.29 9.11
N LYS A 88 -0.86 12.25 8.59
CA LYS A 88 -0.59 12.92 7.32
C LYS A 88 0.74 13.69 7.36
N LYS A 89 1.01 14.43 8.44
CA LYS A 89 2.27 15.17 8.64
C LYS A 89 3.47 14.21 8.69
N MET A 90 3.37 13.10 9.41
CA MET A 90 4.41 12.06 9.47
C MET A 90 4.71 11.49 8.07
N ARG A 91 3.68 11.12 7.30
CA ARG A 91 3.87 10.59 5.93
C ARG A 91 4.53 11.57 4.98
N ARG A 92 4.17 12.85 5.07
CA ARG A 92 4.75 13.91 4.24
C ARG A 92 6.22 14.14 4.58
N ALA A 93 6.57 14.11 5.87
CA ALA A 93 7.97 14.23 6.29
C ALA A 93 8.81 13.04 5.82
N ALA A 94 8.27 11.82 5.86
CA ALA A 94 8.99 10.61 5.47
C ALA A 94 9.00 10.35 3.94
N ALA A 95 8.18 11.06 3.15
CA ALA A 95 8.03 10.78 1.72
C ALA A 95 9.32 10.93 0.93
N PRO A 96 10.01 12.09 0.98
CA PRO A 96 11.18 12.30 0.13
C PRO A 96 12.31 11.31 0.42
N VAL A 97 12.52 10.96 1.69
CA VAL A 97 13.54 9.97 2.08
C VAL A 97 13.23 8.61 1.48
N ARG A 98 11.97 8.14 1.62
CA ARG A 98 11.57 6.83 1.10
C ARG A 98 11.65 6.76 -0.42
N ASP A 99 11.21 7.83 -1.09
CA ASP A 99 11.15 7.86 -2.54
C ASP A 99 12.59 7.78 -3.09
N LEU A 100 13.54 8.51 -2.49
CA LEU A 100 14.97 8.41 -2.81
C LEU A 100 15.58 7.03 -2.48
N ASP A 101 15.21 6.39 -1.36
CA ASP A 101 15.65 5.02 -1.05
C ASP A 101 15.19 4.01 -2.14
N VAL A 102 13.99 4.22 -2.71
CA VAL A 102 13.47 3.39 -3.81
C VAL A 102 14.20 3.68 -5.12
N HIS A 103 14.40 4.96 -5.47
CA HIS A 103 15.08 5.37 -6.70
C HIS A 103 16.51 4.83 -6.76
N ARG A 104 17.26 4.94 -5.66
CA ARG A 104 18.62 4.37 -5.57
C ARG A 104 18.62 2.85 -5.77
N LYS A 105 17.65 2.14 -5.20
CA LYS A 105 17.50 0.69 -5.39
C LYS A 105 17.20 0.32 -6.85
N LEU A 106 16.34 1.08 -7.54
CA LEU A 106 16.04 0.88 -8.95
C LEU A 106 17.26 1.12 -9.83
N LEU A 107 17.99 2.22 -9.58
CA LEU A 107 19.22 2.55 -10.28
C LEU A 107 20.28 1.45 -10.10
N GLN A 108 20.49 0.96 -8.87
CA GLN A 108 21.41 -0.16 -8.61
C GLN A 108 21.01 -1.43 -9.35
N LYS A 109 19.69 -1.72 -9.44
CA LYS A 109 19.18 -2.86 -10.20
C LYS A 109 19.50 -2.71 -11.70
N LEU A 110 19.28 -1.52 -12.26
CA LEU A 110 19.58 -1.19 -13.66
C LEU A 110 21.08 -1.36 -13.96
N VAL A 111 21.95 -0.76 -13.13
CA VAL A 111 23.41 -0.88 -13.30
C VAL A 111 23.85 -2.35 -13.28
N LYS A 112 23.30 -3.14 -12.36
CA LYS A 112 23.57 -4.59 -12.30
C LYS A 112 23.07 -5.34 -13.54
N GLU A 113 22.00 -4.90 -14.18
CA GLU A 113 21.51 -5.46 -15.44
C GLU A 113 22.44 -5.10 -16.60
N ILE A 114 22.88 -3.84 -16.69
CA ILE A 114 23.84 -3.37 -17.69
C ILE A 114 25.14 -4.17 -17.59
N SER A 115 25.76 -4.24 -16.41
CA SER A 115 27.03 -4.96 -16.24
C SER A 115 26.93 -6.46 -16.53
N ARG A 116 25.76 -7.08 -16.29
CA ARG A 116 25.52 -8.49 -16.65
C ARG A 116 25.41 -8.69 -18.17
N ASN A 117 24.76 -7.77 -18.87
CA ASN A 117 24.61 -7.84 -20.33
C ASN A 117 25.96 -7.63 -21.03
N GLU A 118 26.82 -6.74 -20.50
CA GLU A 118 28.19 -6.56 -20.97
C GLU A 118 29.04 -7.82 -20.76
N ALA A 119 29.00 -8.42 -19.57
CA ALA A 119 29.77 -9.61 -19.25
C ALA A 119 29.35 -10.85 -20.06
N THR A 120 28.11 -10.91 -20.53
CA THR A 120 27.60 -12.02 -21.35
C THR A 120 27.83 -11.81 -22.84
N GLY A 121 28.43 -10.69 -23.26
CA GLY A 121 28.68 -10.38 -24.67
C GLY A 121 27.39 -10.27 -25.49
N ALA A 122 26.23 -10.14 -24.82
CA ALA A 122 24.95 -9.94 -25.47
C ALA A 122 24.85 -8.49 -25.94
N THR A 123 25.64 -8.16 -26.96
CA THR A 123 25.37 -6.97 -27.75
C THR A 123 23.96 -7.11 -28.32
N ALA A 124 23.12 -6.10 -28.06
CA ALA A 124 21.94 -5.84 -28.86
C ALA A 124 22.41 -5.43 -30.26
N GLY A 125 22.90 -6.41 -31.03
CA GLY A 125 23.28 -6.28 -32.43
C GLY A 125 22.13 -6.77 -33.28
N GLY A 126 21.53 -5.86 -34.04
CA GLY A 126 20.60 -6.17 -35.11
C GLY A 126 21.15 -7.27 -36.02
N GLY A 127 20.25 -8.09 -36.54
CA GLY A 127 20.58 -9.18 -37.42
C GLY A 127 21.41 -8.70 -38.62
N ASN A 128 22.58 -9.30 -38.79
CA ASN A 128 22.96 -9.87 -40.07
C ASN A 128 24.03 -10.95 -39.88
N ALA A 129 23.77 -12.09 -40.49
CA ALA A 129 24.62 -13.26 -40.49
C ALA A 129 25.64 -13.20 -41.64
N ALA A 130 26.70 -14.00 -41.45
CA ALA A 130 27.71 -14.48 -42.42
C ALA A 130 28.96 -13.56 -42.58
N MET A 131 30.21 -14.01 -42.49
CA MET A 131 30.84 -15.33 -42.67
C MET A 131 32.17 -15.49 -41.89
N SER A 132 32.44 -16.72 -41.45
CA SER A 132 33.70 -17.51 -41.50
C SER A 132 35.03 -17.08 -40.79
N ALA A 133 35.33 -17.84 -39.73
CA ALA A 133 36.57 -18.56 -39.31
C ALA A 133 38.00 -17.92 -39.23
N PRO A 134 38.86 -18.32 -38.24
CA PRO A 134 40.17 -17.71 -37.89
C PRO A 134 41.35 -18.74 -38.04
N PRO A 135 42.53 -18.65 -37.37
CA PRO A 135 43.25 -17.54 -36.70
C PRO A 135 44.75 -17.42 -37.12
N ASP A 136 45.36 -16.24 -36.97
CA ASP A 136 46.77 -16.14 -36.54
C ASP A 136 47.10 -14.73 -36.05
N VAL A 137 48.21 -14.62 -35.30
CA VAL A 137 48.97 -13.42 -34.91
C VAL A 137 48.76 -12.87 -33.49
N ALA A 138 49.68 -13.32 -32.63
CA ALA A 138 50.53 -12.58 -31.69
C ALA A 138 49.91 -11.81 -30.51
N GLU A 139 50.41 -12.19 -29.32
CA GLU A 139 50.35 -11.46 -28.06
C GLU A 139 50.96 -10.06 -28.18
N ILE A 140 50.22 -9.05 -27.74
CA ILE A 140 50.75 -7.74 -27.33
C ILE A 140 50.25 -7.49 -25.90
N PRO A 141 51.13 -7.20 -24.92
CA PRO A 141 50.72 -6.81 -23.58
C PRO A 141 50.49 -5.30 -23.56
N VAL A 142 49.23 -4.87 -23.43
CA VAL A 142 48.91 -3.50 -22.99
C VAL A 142 47.84 -3.56 -21.92
N VAL A 143 48.29 -3.33 -20.68
CA VAL A 143 47.42 -2.90 -19.58
C VAL A 143 46.88 -1.52 -19.96
N ALA A 144 45.67 -1.49 -20.54
CA ALA A 144 44.83 -0.32 -20.56
C ALA A 144 43.62 -0.66 -19.71
N ALA A 145 43.47 0.01 -18.56
CA ALA A 145 42.22 0.01 -17.83
C ALA A 145 41.11 0.33 -18.84
N LEU A 146 40.14 -0.59 -18.96
CA LEU A 146 38.96 -0.42 -19.81
C LEU A 146 38.42 1.01 -19.62
N PRO A 147 38.12 1.75 -20.71
CA PRO A 147 37.49 3.05 -20.56
C PRO A 147 36.21 2.86 -19.74
N ALA A 148 36.09 3.60 -18.64
CA ALA A 148 34.90 3.58 -17.81
C ALA A 148 33.69 3.76 -18.73
N ASN A 149 32.77 2.79 -18.72
CA ASN A 149 31.56 2.90 -19.52
C ASN A 149 30.86 4.21 -19.07
N PRO A 150 30.66 5.19 -19.97
CA PRO A 150 30.06 6.49 -19.61
C PRO A 150 28.70 6.32 -18.94
N LEU A 151 27.95 5.26 -19.26
CA LEU A 151 26.71 4.91 -18.58
C LEU A 151 26.91 4.60 -17.09
N ILE A 152 27.98 3.87 -16.74
CA ILE A 152 28.29 3.52 -15.35
C ILE A 152 28.72 4.78 -14.59
N GLU A 153 29.49 5.66 -15.22
CA GLU A 153 29.89 6.95 -14.64
C GLU A 153 28.66 7.85 -14.38
N HIS A 154 27.77 7.98 -15.37
CA HIS A 154 26.52 8.73 -15.22
C HIS A 154 25.61 8.14 -14.14
N ALA A 155 25.53 6.81 -14.04
CA ALA A 155 24.78 6.15 -12.97
C ALA A 155 25.39 6.41 -11.59
N GLN A 156 26.72 6.43 -11.47
CA GLN A 156 27.40 6.76 -10.21
C GLN A 156 27.17 8.21 -9.80
N HIS A 157 27.23 9.15 -10.75
CA HIS A 157 26.92 10.56 -10.51
C HIS A 157 25.46 10.73 -10.05
N LEU A 158 24.51 10.04 -10.69
CA LEU A 158 23.11 10.05 -10.28
C LEU A 158 22.92 9.44 -8.88
N ASP A 159 23.55 8.30 -8.56
CA ASP A 159 23.44 7.70 -7.22
C ASP A 159 24.01 8.62 -6.14
N ALA A 160 25.15 9.28 -6.40
CA ALA A 160 25.74 10.25 -5.48
C ALA A 160 24.81 11.44 -5.23
N TRP A 161 24.19 11.96 -6.30
CA TRP A 161 23.19 13.04 -6.20
C TRP A 161 21.97 12.62 -5.37
N LEU A 162 21.40 11.45 -5.67
CA LEU A 162 20.25 10.89 -4.94
C LEU A 162 20.61 10.66 -3.46
N GLN A 163 21.81 10.18 -3.18
CA GLN A 163 22.28 9.95 -1.82
C GLN A 163 22.43 11.26 -1.03
N HIS A 164 22.99 12.30 -1.64
CA HIS A 164 23.09 13.61 -1.01
C HIS A 164 21.71 14.21 -0.72
N ALA A 165 20.79 14.16 -1.69
CA ALA A 165 19.39 14.56 -1.50
C ALA A 165 18.72 13.75 -0.37
N ARG A 166 19.00 12.45 -0.28
CA ARG A 166 18.44 11.56 0.74
C ARG A 166 18.94 11.94 2.13
N GLN A 167 20.23 12.22 2.28
CA GLN A 167 20.82 12.68 3.55
C GLN A 167 20.21 14.01 4.01
N HIS A 168 20.05 14.98 3.09
CA HIS A 168 19.40 16.25 3.41
C HIS A 168 17.96 16.06 3.92
N ASN A 169 17.17 15.24 3.23
CA ASN A 169 15.80 14.95 3.63
C ASN A 169 15.72 14.12 4.92
N ALA A 170 16.67 13.23 5.15
CA ALA A 170 16.78 12.43 6.36
C ALA A 170 17.01 13.31 7.61
N GLU A 171 17.89 14.30 7.53
CA GLU A 171 18.10 15.26 8.62
C GLU A 171 16.85 16.09 8.91
N ALA A 172 16.13 16.51 7.87
CA ALA A 172 14.85 17.20 8.02
C ALA A 172 13.78 16.29 8.67
N LEU A 173 13.72 15.02 8.27
CA LEU A 173 12.83 14.01 8.86
C LEU A 173 13.17 13.77 10.33
N LYS A 174 14.45 13.61 10.68
CA LYS A 174 14.91 13.39 12.05
C LYS A 174 14.38 14.46 13.00
N LYS A 175 14.57 15.73 12.64
CA LYS A 175 14.08 16.89 13.40
C LYS A 175 12.55 16.92 13.49
N LYS A 176 11.84 16.62 12.40
CA LYS A 176 10.37 16.60 12.37
C LYS A 176 9.79 15.43 13.17
N ALA A 177 10.39 14.24 13.08
CA ALA A 177 9.97 13.04 13.78
C ALA A 177 10.02 13.25 15.30
N ALA A 178 11.12 13.82 15.81
CA ALA A 178 11.23 14.19 17.22
C ALA A 178 10.10 15.10 17.70
N LYS A 179 9.74 16.13 16.91
CA LYS A 179 8.63 17.04 17.22
C LYS A 179 7.25 16.37 17.11
N LEU A 180 7.10 15.43 16.19
CA LEU A 180 5.83 14.76 15.93
C LEU A 180 5.51 13.68 16.97
N LEU A 181 6.49 13.14 17.70
CA LEU A 181 6.27 12.12 18.73
C LEU A 181 5.30 12.58 19.82
N ALA A 182 5.56 13.74 20.43
CA ALA A 182 4.71 14.27 21.49
C ALA A 182 3.28 14.55 21.01
N LYS A 183 3.15 15.11 19.79
CA LYS A 183 1.83 15.33 19.17
C LYS A 183 1.13 13.99 18.89
N PHE A 184 1.84 13.01 18.32
CA PHE A 184 1.28 11.70 18.03
C PHE A 184 0.73 11.00 19.28
N ASP A 185 1.49 11.04 20.39
CA ASP A 185 1.07 10.46 21.67
C ASP A 185 -0.17 11.18 22.23
N ALA A 186 -0.21 12.51 22.17
CA ALA A 186 -1.36 13.31 22.60
C ALA A 186 -2.62 13.00 21.78
N GLU A 187 -2.52 13.01 20.44
CA GLU A 187 -3.67 12.72 19.57
C GLU A 187 -4.17 11.29 19.72
N ALA A 188 -3.26 10.31 19.86
CA ALA A 188 -3.64 8.92 20.07
C ALA A 188 -4.39 8.73 21.40
N ALA A 189 -3.95 9.41 22.47
CA ALA A 189 -4.60 9.37 23.77
C ALA A 189 -5.97 10.07 23.76
N ALA A 190 -6.09 11.21 23.06
CA ALA A 190 -7.35 11.93 22.88
C ALA A 190 -8.37 11.04 22.14
N PHE A 191 -7.96 10.44 21.02
CA PHE A 191 -8.80 9.53 20.26
C PHE A 191 -9.22 8.30 21.09
N GLU A 192 -8.29 7.67 21.81
CA GLU A 192 -8.64 6.52 22.67
C GLU A 192 -9.62 6.90 23.79
N SER A 193 -9.47 8.08 24.37
CA SER A 193 -10.37 8.58 25.42
C SER A 193 -11.77 8.84 24.87
N ALA A 194 -11.87 9.49 23.71
CA ALA A 194 -13.14 9.71 23.03
C ALA A 194 -13.82 8.37 22.63
N MET A 195 -13.03 7.38 22.16
CA MET A 195 -13.54 6.04 21.87
C MET A 195 -14.15 5.33 23.08
N LYS A 196 -13.61 5.54 24.29
CA LYS A 196 -14.10 4.92 25.54
C LYS A 196 -15.42 5.52 26.01
N LEU A 197 -15.62 6.82 25.80
CA LEU A 197 -16.83 7.54 26.20
C LEU A 197 -18.03 7.24 25.30
N TRP A 198 -17.78 6.67 24.11
CA TRP A 198 -18.82 6.42 23.13
C TRP A 198 -19.56 5.07 23.36
N PRO A 199 -20.91 5.06 23.47
CA PRO A 199 -21.72 3.85 23.57
C PRO A 199 -21.65 2.95 22.32
N ARG A 200 -21.20 1.69 22.46
CA ARG A 200 -21.13 0.72 21.37
C ARG A 200 -22.52 0.49 20.74
N MET A 201 -22.81 1.12 19.61
CA MET A 201 -24.01 0.78 18.83
C MET A 201 -23.76 -0.44 17.94
N ARG A 202 -24.67 -1.41 18.02
CA ARG A 202 -24.67 -2.65 17.24
C ARG A 202 -25.14 -2.40 15.81
N ARG A 203 -24.39 -1.66 14.98
CA ARG A 203 -24.54 -1.87 13.54
C ARG A 203 -23.97 -3.26 13.21
N ARG A 204 -24.64 -4.00 12.33
CA ARG A 204 -24.07 -5.26 11.83
C ARG A 204 -22.79 -4.88 11.06
N PRO A 205 -21.61 -5.41 11.44
CA PRO A 205 -20.39 -5.13 10.70
C PRO A 205 -20.58 -5.63 9.26
N GLN A 206 -20.47 -4.73 8.30
CA GLN A 206 -20.32 -5.13 6.90
C GLN A 206 -18.94 -5.80 6.76
N SER A 207 -18.83 -6.84 5.92
CA SER A 207 -17.52 -7.42 5.64
C SER A 207 -16.61 -6.36 5.03
N ALA A 208 -15.40 -6.23 5.57
CA ALA A 208 -14.41 -5.30 5.06
C ALA A 208 -14.11 -5.52 3.58
N ALA A 209 -14.25 -6.76 3.08
CA ALA A 209 -14.16 -7.08 1.67
C ALA A 209 -15.22 -6.35 0.84
N ILE A 210 -16.48 -6.33 1.29
CA ILE A 210 -17.58 -5.66 0.58
C ILE A 210 -17.33 -4.15 0.53
N VAL A 211 -16.96 -3.55 1.67
CA VAL A 211 -16.67 -2.11 1.73
C VAL A 211 -15.47 -1.74 0.86
N ALA A 212 -14.43 -2.57 0.82
CA ALA A 212 -13.29 -2.39 -0.05
C ALA A 212 -13.66 -2.49 -1.53
N LEU A 213 -14.45 -3.51 -1.91
CA LEU A 213 -14.94 -3.70 -3.27
C LEU A 213 -15.84 -2.55 -3.72
N GLU A 214 -16.73 -2.07 -2.85
CA GLU A 214 -17.57 -0.90 -3.13
C GLU A 214 -16.75 0.37 -3.30
N SER A 215 -15.77 0.61 -2.42
CA SER A 215 -14.85 1.75 -2.55
C SER A 215 -14.04 1.67 -3.84
N PHE A 216 -13.67 0.47 -4.29
CA PHE A 216 -12.97 0.27 -5.56
C PHE A 216 -13.91 0.46 -6.76
N ALA A 217 -15.16 0.01 -6.68
CA ALA A 217 -16.16 0.22 -7.73
C ALA A 217 -16.43 1.69 -8.01
N ARG A 218 -16.58 2.50 -6.94
CA ARG A 218 -16.72 3.96 -7.08
C ARG A 218 -15.52 4.58 -7.79
N LEU A 219 -14.29 4.21 -7.39
CA LEU A 219 -13.07 4.68 -8.04
C LEU A 219 -13.02 4.31 -9.53
N VAL A 220 -13.43 3.09 -9.90
CA VAL A 220 -13.47 2.65 -11.29
C VAL A 220 -14.49 3.44 -12.10
N HIS A 221 -15.63 3.79 -11.51
CA HIS A 221 -16.64 4.61 -12.16
C HIS A 221 -16.21 6.08 -12.30
N GLU A 222 -15.52 6.63 -11.29
CA GLU A 222 -14.93 7.98 -11.36
C GLU A 222 -13.79 8.07 -12.40
N MET A 223 -13.10 6.97 -12.67
CA MET A 223 -11.94 6.88 -13.56
C MET A 223 -12.10 5.77 -14.59
N GLU A 224 -13.08 5.92 -15.49
CA GLU A 224 -13.43 4.89 -16.48
C GLU A 224 -12.29 4.59 -17.45
N GLN A 225 -11.60 5.64 -17.91
CA GLN A 225 -10.44 5.55 -18.81
C GLN A 225 -9.17 5.83 -18.02
N LEU A 226 -8.17 4.97 -18.20
CA LEU A 226 -6.88 5.10 -17.55
C LEU A 226 -5.78 5.34 -18.59
N ASP A 227 -4.89 6.27 -18.27
CA ASP A 227 -3.73 6.64 -19.07
C ASP A 227 -2.56 7.07 -18.17
N ALA A 228 -1.43 7.40 -18.77
CA ALA A 228 -0.23 7.84 -18.05
C ALA A 228 -0.46 9.09 -17.17
N ASN A 229 -1.46 9.93 -17.46
CA ASN A 229 -1.70 11.16 -16.70
C ASN A 229 -2.48 10.88 -15.41
N ASN A 230 -3.35 9.88 -15.41
CA ASN A 230 -4.26 9.61 -14.28
C ASN A 230 -3.95 8.31 -13.52
N LEU A 231 -3.07 7.45 -14.03
CA LEU A 231 -2.80 6.13 -13.44
C LEU A 231 -2.22 6.23 -12.02
N HIS A 232 -1.42 7.26 -11.73
CA HIS A 232 -0.93 7.51 -10.37
C HIS A 232 -2.06 7.89 -9.40
N ASP A 233 -3.02 8.70 -9.83
CA ASP A 233 -4.16 9.08 -8.99
C ASP A 233 -5.10 7.90 -8.77
N PHE A 234 -5.32 7.07 -9.79
CA PHE A 234 -6.02 5.81 -9.65
C PHE A 234 -5.36 4.92 -8.59
N ARG A 235 -4.02 4.79 -8.59
CA ARG A 235 -3.27 4.07 -7.54
C ARG A 235 -3.48 4.68 -6.16
N LYS A 236 -3.55 6.01 -6.02
CA LYS A 236 -3.85 6.67 -4.73
C LYS A 236 -5.25 6.30 -4.22
N GLY A 237 -6.25 6.26 -5.10
CA GLY A 237 -7.60 5.81 -4.77
C GLY A 237 -7.62 4.33 -4.35
N ALA A 238 -7.01 3.45 -5.15
CA ALA A 238 -7.00 2.01 -4.90
C ALA A 238 -6.34 1.64 -3.56
N LYS A 239 -5.34 2.42 -3.13
CA LYS A 239 -4.70 2.28 -1.82
C LYS A 239 -5.73 2.32 -0.68
N LYS A 240 -6.73 3.19 -0.75
CA LYS A 240 -7.80 3.29 0.26
C LYS A 240 -8.58 1.98 0.36
N ALA A 241 -9.04 1.44 -0.77
CA ALA A 241 -9.73 0.15 -0.82
C ALA A 241 -8.89 -0.99 -0.24
N ARG A 242 -7.59 -1.03 -0.56
CA ARG A 242 -6.68 -2.07 -0.03
C ARG A 242 -6.58 -2.01 1.49
N TYR A 243 -6.38 -0.82 2.06
CA TYR A 243 -6.22 -0.74 3.51
C TYR A 243 -7.52 -1.02 4.27
N ILE A 244 -8.68 -0.76 3.66
CA ILE A 244 -9.97 -1.24 4.20
C ILE A 244 -9.99 -2.76 4.21
N ALA A 245 -9.57 -3.43 3.13
CA ALA A 245 -9.48 -4.88 3.11
C ALA A 245 -8.47 -5.44 4.13
N GLU A 246 -7.32 -4.76 4.32
CA GLU A 246 -6.29 -5.14 5.30
C GLU A 246 -6.71 -4.91 6.76
N SER A 247 -7.74 -4.10 7.05
CA SER A 247 -8.18 -3.84 8.43
C SER A 247 -8.88 -5.05 9.08
N ALA A 248 -9.39 -5.97 8.28
CA ALA A 248 -9.99 -7.22 8.75
C ALA A 248 -9.01 -8.39 8.64
N ALA A 249 -8.04 -8.43 9.56
CA ALA A 249 -6.91 -9.37 9.54
C ALA A 249 -7.29 -10.87 9.58
N GLU A 250 -8.53 -11.21 9.96
CA GLU A 250 -9.02 -12.59 10.08
C GLU A 250 -10.04 -12.97 8.98
N ASP A 251 -10.48 -12.02 8.15
CA ASP A 251 -11.44 -12.27 7.08
C ASP A 251 -10.70 -12.78 5.83
N ALA A 252 -10.83 -14.07 5.52
CA ALA A 252 -10.20 -14.70 4.36
C ALA A 252 -10.56 -14.03 3.03
N HIS A 253 -11.80 -13.53 2.88
CA HIS A 253 -12.23 -12.83 1.68
C HIS A 253 -11.58 -11.45 1.60
N ALA A 254 -11.52 -10.71 2.71
CA ALA A 254 -10.84 -9.42 2.76
C ALA A 254 -9.33 -9.55 2.48
N ILE A 255 -8.69 -10.60 2.99
CA ILE A 255 -7.29 -10.92 2.69
C ILE A 255 -7.10 -11.18 1.19
N ALA A 256 -8.00 -11.94 0.56
CA ALA A 256 -7.94 -12.21 -0.88
C ALA A 256 -8.09 -10.93 -1.72
N VAL A 257 -9.10 -10.10 -1.42
CA VAL A 257 -9.31 -8.80 -2.08
C VAL A 257 -8.10 -7.89 -1.89
N GLY A 258 -7.58 -7.79 -0.66
CA GLY A 258 -6.39 -7.01 -0.34
C GLY A 258 -5.15 -7.43 -1.12
N LYS A 259 -4.93 -8.75 -1.32
CA LYS A 259 -3.84 -9.27 -2.15
C LYS A 259 -3.97 -8.88 -3.62
N VAL A 260 -5.19 -8.91 -4.17
CA VAL A 260 -5.44 -8.50 -5.56
C VAL A 260 -5.20 -7.00 -5.74
N LEU A 261 -5.75 -6.18 -4.84
CA LEU A 261 -5.54 -4.72 -4.84
C LEU A 261 -4.06 -4.36 -4.65
N LYS A 262 -3.33 -5.12 -3.83
CA LYS A 262 -1.89 -4.96 -3.66
C LYS A 262 -1.15 -5.17 -4.99
N ARG A 263 -1.40 -6.28 -5.68
CA ARG A 263 -0.77 -6.57 -6.97
C ARG A 263 -1.02 -5.46 -8.00
N LEU A 264 -2.25 -4.96 -8.07
CA LEU A 264 -2.60 -3.83 -8.94
C LEU A 264 -1.75 -2.58 -8.60
N GLN A 265 -1.60 -2.26 -7.32
CA GLN A 265 -0.89 -1.08 -6.86
C GLN A 265 0.63 -1.18 -6.95
N ASP A 266 1.16 -2.40 -6.85
CA ASP A 266 2.59 -2.69 -6.95
C ASP A 266 3.03 -2.46 -8.42
N ASP A 267 2.30 -3.01 -9.41
CA ASP A 267 2.64 -2.81 -10.83
C ASP A 267 2.53 -1.33 -11.26
N ILE A 268 1.48 -0.59 -10.84
CA ILE A 268 1.42 0.87 -11.08
C ILE A 268 2.53 1.60 -10.31
N GLY A 269 2.89 1.09 -9.13
CA GLY A 269 3.93 1.65 -8.29
C GLY A 269 5.29 1.59 -8.97
N ASP A 270 5.65 0.44 -9.50
CA ASP A 270 6.91 0.22 -10.20
C ASP A 270 7.04 1.19 -11.39
N TRP A 271 6.00 1.31 -12.23
CA TRP A 271 5.97 2.30 -13.31
C TRP A 271 6.19 3.73 -12.82
N HIS A 272 5.46 4.14 -11.78
CA HIS A 272 5.58 5.48 -11.23
C HIS A 272 6.98 5.75 -10.65
N ASP A 273 7.58 4.76 -9.99
CA ASP A 273 8.90 4.91 -9.39
C ASP A 273 9.98 5.06 -10.48
N TRP A 274 9.84 4.38 -11.63
CA TRP A 274 10.69 4.63 -12.81
C TRP A 274 10.45 6.00 -13.44
N LEU A 275 9.19 6.42 -13.58
CA LEU A 275 8.84 7.75 -14.09
C LEU A 275 9.52 8.86 -13.28
N VAL A 276 9.46 8.78 -11.95
CA VAL A 276 10.08 9.79 -11.08
C VAL A 276 11.60 9.68 -11.11
N LEU A 277 12.19 8.47 -11.12
CA LEU A 277 13.63 8.32 -11.25
C LEU A 277 14.18 8.92 -12.56
N ALA A 278 13.47 8.77 -13.68
CA ALA A 278 13.85 9.41 -14.95
C ALA A 278 13.85 10.95 -14.83
N GLU A 279 12.90 11.51 -14.09
CA GLU A 279 12.84 12.96 -13.87
C GLU A 279 13.93 13.48 -12.93
N GLU A 280 14.25 12.73 -11.87
CA GLU A 280 15.40 13.02 -11.00
C GLU A 280 16.71 12.95 -11.80
N ALA A 281 16.83 12.01 -12.74
CA ALA A 281 18.00 11.90 -13.61
C ALA A 281 18.16 13.11 -14.54
N ARG A 282 17.08 13.59 -15.15
CA ARG A 282 17.10 14.84 -15.95
C ARG A 282 17.53 16.02 -15.11
N THR A 283 17.01 16.12 -13.89
CA THR A 283 17.36 17.21 -12.96
C THR A 283 18.82 17.16 -12.53
N ALA A 284 19.34 15.96 -12.25
CA ALA A 284 20.69 15.78 -11.72
C ALA A 284 21.79 15.88 -12.80
N LEU A 285 21.55 15.34 -13.99
CA LEU A 285 22.57 15.17 -15.02
C LEU A 285 22.44 16.15 -16.20
N GLY A 286 21.23 16.69 -16.45
CA GLY A 286 20.94 17.48 -17.64
C GLY A 286 21.30 16.75 -18.94
N ASP A 287 21.76 17.50 -19.94
CA ASP A 287 22.08 16.96 -21.28
C ASP A 287 23.23 15.92 -21.28
N LYS A 288 24.06 15.92 -20.24
CA LYS A 288 25.21 14.99 -20.14
C LYS A 288 24.77 13.54 -19.89
N GLY A 289 23.60 13.34 -19.27
CA GLY A 289 23.08 12.02 -18.92
C GLY A 289 22.07 11.44 -19.91
N ASN A 290 22.04 11.91 -21.16
CA ASN A 290 21.01 11.50 -22.13
C ASN A 290 20.96 9.99 -22.38
N ASP A 291 22.10 9.31 -22.29
CA ASP A 291 22.24 7.87 -22.44
C ASP A 291 21.52 7.09 -21.32
N ILE A 292 21.75 7.45 -20.06
CA ILE A 292 21.09 6.82 -18.92
C ILE A 292 19.62 7.24 -18.82
N ILE A 293 19.28 8.48 -19.17
CA ILE A 293 17.89 8.95 -19.20
C ILE A 293 17.08 8.15 -20.22
N ALA A 294 17.63 7.87 -21.41
CA ALA A 294 16.97 7.03 -22.41
C ALA A 294 16.72 5.59 -21.93
N LEU A 295 17.65 5.01 -21.17
CA LEU A 295 17.46 3.69 -20.54
C LEU A 295 16.36 3.74 -19.47
N LEU A 296 16.35 4.77 -18.62
CA LEU A 296 15.30 4.95 -17.61
C LEU A 296 13.92 5.15 -18.24
N ASP A 297 13.84 5.88 -19.34
CA ASP A 297 12.60 6.06 -20.11
C ASP A 297 12.13 4.74 -20.76
N THR A 298 13.06 3.90 -21.22
CA THR A 298 12.74 2.56 -21.74
C THR A 298 12.16 1.67 -20.63
N GLU A 299 12.77 1.66 -19.45
CA GLU A 299 12.24 0.92 -18.28
C GLU A 299 10.88 1.45 -17.82
N ARG A 300 10.72 2.77 -17.79
CA ARG A 300 9.43 3.42 -17.52
C ARG A 300 8.36 2.94 -18.51
N ASP A 301 8.63 2.97 -19.81
CA ASP A 301 7.65 2.59 -20.83
C ASP A 301 7.32 1.09 -20.77
N HIS A 302 8.31 0.25 -20.50
CA HIS A 302 8.11 -1.17 -20.26
C HIS A 302 7.16 -1.41 -19.07
N HIS A 303 7.43 -0.76 -17.94
CA HIS A 303 6.61 -0.87 -16.74
C HIS A 303 5.22 -0.26 -16.90
N TYR A 304 5.06 0.78 -17.73
CA TYR A 304 3.74 1.34 -18.07
C TYR A 304 2.85 0.30 -18.74
N VAL A 305 3.37 -0.41 -19.75
CA VAL A 305 2.64 -1.45 -20.47
C VAL A 305 2.25 -2.60 -19.52
N LEU A 306 3.17 -3.03 -18.66
CA LEU A 306 2.88 -4.05 -17.65
C LEU A 306 1.80 -3.60 -16.66
N ALA A 307 1.89 -2.37 -16.15
CA ALA A 307 0.92 -1.78 -15.24
C ALA A 307 -0.47 -1.74 -15.88
N MET A 308 -0.59 -1.21 -17.10
CA MET A 308 -1.87 -1.13 -17.81
C MET A 308 -2.48 -2.52 -18.06
N LYS A 309 -1.66 -3.50 -18.46
CA LYS A 309 -2.12 -4.88 -18.65
C LYS A 309 -2.66 -5.49 -17.36
N THR A 310 -1.93 -5.34 -16.24
CA THR A 310 -2.39 -5.85 -14.94
C THR A 310 -3.64 -5.14 -14.47
N VAL A 311 -3.68 -3.81 -14.54
CA VAL A 311 -4.80 -2.99 -14.08
C VAL A 311 -6.08 -3.37 -14.83
N ASN A 312 -6.04 -3.44 -16.16
CA ASN A 312 -7.22 -3.81 -16.96
C ASN A 312 -7.76 -5.20 -16.58
N ARG A 313 -6.86 -6.17 -16.39
CA ARG A 313 -7.25 -7.52 -15.96
C ARG A 313 -7.84 -7.56 -14.55
N LEU A 314 -7.16 -6.95 -13.58
CA LEU A 314 -7.56 -7.02 -12.17
C LEU A 314 -8.78 -6.14 -11.88
N ARG A 315 -8.98 -5.06 -12.63
CA ARG A 315 -10.19 -4.22 -12.58
C ARG A 315 -11.43 -5.04 -12.93
N GLY A 316 -11.39 -5.78 -14.05
CA GLY A 316 -12.49 -6.67 -14.44
C GLY A 316 -12.80 -7.73 -13.38
N ARG A 317 -11.76 -8.35 -12.80
CA ARG A 317 -11.92 -9.34 -11.73
C ARG A 317 -12.60 -8.75 -10.49
N LEU A 318 -12.09 -7.64 -9.96
CA LEU A 318 -12.62 -7.00 -8.74
C LEU A 318 -14.04 -6.46 -8.96
N MET A 319 -14.35 -5.96 -10.17
CA MET A 319 -15.71 -5.55 -10.52
C MET A 319 -16.67 -6.75 -10.57
N GLY A 320 -16.23 -7.88 -11.12
CA GLY A 320 -16.99 -9.13 -11.10
C GLY A 320 -17.26 -9.63 -9.67
N GLU A 321 -16.25 -9.60 -8.80
CA GLU A 321 -16.39 -9.95 -7.37
C GLU A 321 -17.37 -9.00 -6.65
N TRP A 322 -17.28 -7.69 -6.89
CA TRP A 322 -18.22 -6.71 -6.36
C TRP A 322 -19.66 -7.01 -6.79
N LEU A 323 -19.91 -7.16 -8.10
CA LEU A 323 -21.25 -7.47 -8.64
C LEU A 323 -21.83 -8.76 -8.02
N ALA A 324 -21.01 -9.79 -7.86
CA ALA A 324 -21.43 -11.05 -7.23
C ALA A 324 -21.84 -10.87 -5.76
N THR A 325 -21.19 -9.95 -5.04
CA THR A 325 -21.53 -9.63 -3.64
C THR A 325 -22.70 -8.65 -3.49
N SER A 326 -22.92 -7.79 -4.48
CA SER A 326 -23.96 -6.74 -4.46
C SER A 326 -25.33 -7.24 -4.92
N GLN A 327 -25.42 -8.36 -5.65
CA GLN A 327 -26.72 -8.90 -6.05
C GLN A 327 -27.43 -9.59 -4.88
N PRO A 328 -28.71 -9.27 -4.60
CA PRO A 328 -29.49 -10.02 -3.62
C PRO A 328 -29.58 -11.48 -4.09
N ARG A 329 -29.15 -12.42 -3.23
CA ARG A 329 -29.33 -13.87 -3.48
C ARG A 329 -30.78 -14.10 -3.88
N ARG A 330 -31.03 -14.38 -5.16
CA ARG A 330 -32.34 -14.86 -5.61
C ARG A 330 -32.64 -16.12 -4.80
N ARG A 331 -33.63 -16.03 -3.90
CA ARG A 331 -34.14 -17.19 -3.17
C ARG A 331 -34.52 -18.24 -4.22
N SER A 332 -33.83 -19.38 -4.22
CA SER A 332 -34.26 -20.54 -4.98
C SER A 332 -35.71 -20.85 -4.60
N PRO A 333 -36.62 -21.15 -5.54
CA PRO A 333 -37.97 -21.58 -5.21
C PRO A 333 -37.82 -22.88 -4.41
N SER A 334 -38.27 -22.87 -3.15
CA SER A 334 -38.33 -24.10 -2.37
C SER A 334 -39.21 -25.08 -3.15
N LEU A 335 -38.68 -26.27 -3.44
CA LEU A 335 -39.49 -27.36 -3.97
C LEU A 335 -40.73 -27.50 -3.09
N ALA A 336 -41.89 -27.24 -3.68
CA ALA A 336 -43.17 -27.51 -3.08
C ALA A 336 -43.20 -29.00 -2.67
N SER A 337 -43.38 -29.22 -1.38
CA SER A 337 -43.69 -30.51 -0.80
C SER A 337 -44.92 -31.09 -1.52
N LYS A 338 -44.71 -32.10 -2.36
CA LYS A 338 -45.78 -32.97 -2.84
C LYS A 338 -46.27 -33.79 -1.64
N THR A 339 -47.26 -33.27 -0.94
CA THR A 339 -48.08 -34.05 0.00
C THR A 339 -48.85 -35.07 -0.83
N THR A 340 -48.33 -36.29 -0.89
CA THR A 340 -49.01 -37.42 -1.51
C THR A 340 -50.08 -37.90 -0.54
N ARG A 341 -51.34 -37.65 -0.91
CA ARG A 341 -52.54 -38.05 -0.17
C ARG A 341 -52.77 -39.55 -0.42
N THR A 342 -52.35 -40.39 0.51
CA THR A 342 -52.75 -41.80 0.56
C THR A 342 -54.23 -41.87 0.93
N ARG A 343 -55.07 -42.24 -0.03
CA ARG A 343 -56.48 -42.58 0.19
C ARG A 343 -56.55 -44.08 0.45
N THR A 344 -56.77 -44.46 1.71
CA THR A 344 -57.11 -45.81 2.12
C THR A 344 -58.51 -46.17 1.60
N ALA A 345 -58.62 -47.37 1.05
CA ALA A 345 -59.86 -48.06 0.71
C ALA A 345 -60.07 -49.21 1.72
N SER A 346 -61.32 -49.70 1.81
CA SER A 346 -61.89 -50.73 2.72
C SER A 346 -62.58 -50.10 3.94
N SER A 347 -63.84 -50.36 4.27
CA SER A 347 -64.87 -51.29 3.75
C SER A 347 -66.25 -50.72 4.03
#